data_AF-A0A431HQQ0-F1
#
_entry.id   AF-A0A431HQQ0-F1
#
_cell.length_a   1.000
_cell.length_b   1.000
_cell.length_c   1.000
_cell.angle_alpha   90.00
_cell.angle_beta   90.00
_cell.angle_gamma   90.00
#
_symmetry.space_group_name_H-M   'P 1'
#
loop_
_entity.id
_entity.type
_entity.pdbx_description
1 polymer ?
#
loop_
_entity_poly.entity_id
_entity_poly.type
_entity_poly.pdbx_seq_one_letter_code
_entity_poly.pdbx_strand_id
1 'polypeptide(L)'
;MMNFNINSEILISNSLTPDEFVYLYKKYINNYDDMLLRVNIDELKMNDYLDSQNNLTEKSKSLFIPDVTSWIVEYRELFPNIRLPGRNPRGDLNSCIKKMKEFTKKHPQYSKEDILNCTKKYIKNNLIDNYKYLKSSHYFIEKEGISTLLSQLELDEPEDNSSERITNI
;
A
#
# COMPACT_ATOMS: atom_id res chain seq x y z
N MET A 1 13.71 6.06 -3.60
CA MET A 1 13.00 6.63 -4.77
C MET A 1 11.77 5.77 -5.00
N MET A 2 10.56 6.34 -4.96
CA MET A 2 9.31 5.57 -5.00
C MET A 2 9.00 5.17 -6.44
N ASN A 3 9.01 3.87 -6.76
CA ASN A 3 8.64 3.37 -8.08
C ASN A 3 7.13 3.14 -8.12
N PHE A 4 6.37 4.15 -8.57
CA PHE A 4 4.98 3.93 -8.95
C PHE A 4 4.96 3.17 -10.28
N ASN A 5 4.45 1.95 -10.26
CA ASN A 5 4.05 1.28 -11.48
C ASN A 5 2.75 1.94 -11.97
N ILE A 6 2.87 3.00 -12.77
CA ILE A 6 1.70 3.66 -13.38
C ILE A 6 1.07 2.65 -14.33
N ASN A 7 0.05 1.94 -13.84
CA ASN A 7 -0.72 1.04 -14.67
C ASN A 7 -1.48 1.89 -15.71
N SER A 8 -1.25 1.62 -17.00
CA SER A 8 -1.91 2.32 -18.11
C SER A 8 -3.44 2.26 -18.01
N GLU A 9 -3.99 1.24 -17.36
CA GLU A 9 -5.42 1.12 -17.07
C GLU A 9 -5.96 2.28 -16.22
N ILE A 10 -5.19 2.77 -15.24
CA ILE A 10 -5.60 3.91 -14.39
C ILE A 10 -5.69 5.18 -15.23
N LEU A 11 -4.70 5.42 -16.09
CA LEU A 11 -4.68 6.60 -16.97
C LEU A 11 -5.85 6.59 -17.95
N ILE A 12 -6.08 5.44 -18.62
CA ILE A 12 -7.15 5.29 -19.62
C ILE A 12 -8.53 5.43 -18.96
N SER A 13 -8.78 4.71 -17.87
CA SER A 13 -10.08 4.73 -17.18
C SER A 13 -10.45 6.10 -16.60
N ASN A 14 -9.45 6.94 -16.32
CA ASN A 14 -9.63 8.28 -15.75
C ASN A 14 -9.46 9.40 -16.77
N SER A 15 -9.16 9.07 -18.03
CA SER A 15 -8.86 10.06 -19.09
C SER A 15 -7.77 11.05 -18.65
N LEU A 16 -6.72 10.55 -17.98
CA LEU A 16 -5.59 11.35 -17.51
C LEU A 16 -4.36 11.08 -18.39
N THR A 17 -3.63 12.13 -18.70
CA THR A 17 -2.27 12.00 -19.22
C THR A 17 -1.29 11.58 -18.10
N PRO A 18 -0.12 11.03 -18.44
CA PRO A 18 0.92 10.76 -17.45
C PRO A 18 1.33 12.01 -16.64
N ASP A 19 1.48 13.15 -17.30
CA ASP A 19 1.88 14.42 -16.66
C ASP A 19 0.84 14.91 -15.66
N GLU A 20 -0.45 14.80 -16.01
CA GLU A 20 -1.56 15.14 -15.11
C GLU A 20 -1.64 14.21 -13.92
N PHE A 21 -1.47 12.90 -14.12
CA PHE A 21 -1.43 11.94 -13.02
C PHE A 21 -0.28 12.25 -12.06
N VAL A 22 0.93 12.51 -12.59
CA VAL A 22 2.10 12.89 -11.80
C VAL A 22 1.86 14.20 -11.06
N TYR A 23 1.25 15.19 -11.71
CA TYR A 23 0.89 16.48 -11.09
C TYR A 23 -0.04 16.29 -9.89
N LEU A 24 -1.13 15.54 -10.06
CA LEU A 24 -2.09 15.25 -9.00
C LEU A 24 -1.43 14.46 -7.85
N TYR A 25 -0.57 13.48 -8.17
CA TYR A 25 0.16 12.68 -7.19
C TYR A 25 1.12 13.54 -6.37
N LYS A 26 1.93 14.38 -7.02
CA LYS A 26 2.84 15.33 -6.38
C LYS A 26 2.11 16.25 -5.40
N LYS A 27 0.96 16.76 -5.81
CA LYS A 27 0.09 17.56 -4.95
C LYS A 27 -0.45 16.77 -3.76
N TYR A 28 -0.78 15.49 -3.95
CA TYR A 28 -1.29 14.61 -2.90
C TYR A 28 -0.24 14.36 -1.81
N ILE A 29 1.02 14.17 -2.19
CA ILE A 29 2.13 13.97 -1.25
C ILE A 29 2.78 15.27 -0.76
N ASN A 30 2.24 16.44 -1.14
CA ASN A 30 2.82 17.77 -0.87
C ASN A 30 4.29 17.90 -1.31
N ASN A 31 4.66 17.29 -2.44
CA ASN A 31 6.01 17.36 -3.01
C ASN A 31 6.00 18.21 -4.29
N TYR A 32 6.66 19.36 -4.24
CA TYR A 32 6.64 20.37 -5.30
C TYR A 32 7.94 20.42 -6.13
N ASP A 33 8.64 19.30 -6.28
CA ASP A 33 9.88 19.24 -7.06
C ASP A 33 9.71 19.79 -8.50
N ASP A 34 10.73 20.53 -8.98
CA ASP A 34 10.77 21.41 -10.17
C ASP A 34 10.78 20.62 -11.49
N MET A 35 9.75 19.81 -11.71
CA MET A 35 9.57 19.06 -12.94
C MET A 35 8.65 19.83 -13.88
N LEU A 36 9.09 20.01 -15.12
CA LEU A 36 8.27 20.60 -16.17
C LEU A 36 7.20 19.58 -16.59
N LEU A 37 5.97 19.77 -16.13
CA LEU A 37 4.79 18.95 -16.48
C LEU A 37 3.88 19.74 -17.41
N ARG A 38 3.37 19.10 -18.46
CA ARG A 38 2.32 19.66 -19.33
C ARG A 38 0.96 19.26 -18.79
N VAL A 39 0.31 20.17 -18.08
CA VAL A 39 -0.94 19.90 -17.34
C VAL A 39 -2.05 20.82 -17.86
N ASN A 40 -3.20 20.26 -18.23
CA ASN A 40 -4.39 21.03 -18.55
C ASN A 40 -5.25 21.24 -17.30
N ILE A 41 -5.00 22.33 -16.57
CA ILE A 41 -5.68 22.62 -15.30
C ILE A 41 -7.20 22.76 -15.46
N ASP A 42 -7.66 23.34 -16.57
CA ASP A 42 -9.10 23.53 -16.81
C ASP A 42 -9.80 22.20 -17.05
N GLU A 43 -9.15 21.28 -17.76
CA GLU A 43 -9.65 19.92 -17.96
C GLU A 43 -9.67 19.11 -16.66
N LEU A 44 -8.65 19.26 -15.81
CA LEU A 44 -8.65 18.66 -14.47
C LEU A 44 -9.78 19.19 -13.58
N LYS A 45 -10.14 20.47 -13.69
CA LYS A 45 -11.30 21.04 -12.99
C LYS A 45 -12.62 20.54 -13.56
N MET A 46 -12.76 20.56 -14.89
CA MET A 46 -13.97 20.07 -15.58
C MET A 46 -14.26 18.61 -15.24
N ASN A 47 -13.20 17.80 -15.07
CA ASN A 47 -13.28 16.40 -14.70
C ASN A 47 -13.29 16.14 -13.18
N ASP A 48 -13.49 17.18 -12.35
CA ASP A 48 -13.59 17.07 -10.89
C ASP A 48 -12.34 16.47 -10.21
N TYR A 49 -11.14 16.65 -10.77
CA TYR A 49 -9.88 16.32 -10.10
C TYR A 49 -9.35 17.49 -9.25
N LEU A 50 -9.66 18.72 -9.66
CA LEU A 50 -9.32 19.94 -8.94
C LEU A 50 -10.56 20.78 -8.66
N ASP A 51 -10.60 21.44 -7.49
CA ASP A 51 -11.61 22.45 -7.20
C ASP A 51 -11.28 23.81 -7.88
N SER A 52 -12.15 24.81 -7.69
CA SER A 52 -11.94 26.16 -8.23
C SER A 52 -10.66 26.84 -7.75
N GLN A 53 -10.13 26.44 -6.59
CA GLN A 53 -8.91 26.95 -5.96
C GLN A 53 -7.69 26.06 -6.28
N ASN A 54 -7.84 25.11 -7.21
CA ASN A 54 -6.83 24.12 -7.60
C ASN A 54 -6.46 23.12 -6.49
N ASN A 55 -7.29 22.89 -5.47
CA ASN A 55 -7.06 21.83 -4.48
C ASN A 55 -7.56 20.47 -5.00
N LEU A 56 -6.97 19.39 -4.50
CA LEU A 56 -7.41 18.03 -4.83
C LEU A 56 -8.81 17.75 -4.28
N THR A 57 -9.69 17.27 -5.15
CA THR A 57 -11.01 16.75 -4.78
C THR A 57 -10.90 15.34 -4.18
N GLU A 58 -12.01 14.83 -3.65
CA GLU A 58 -12.08 13.43 -3.19
C GLU A 58 -11.88 12.44 -4.34
N LYS A 59 -12.38 12.75 -5.54
CA LYS A 59 -12.14 11.95 -6.75
C LYS A 59 -10.64 11.84 -7.03
N SER A 60 -9.91 12.95 -7.00
CA SER A 60 -8.46 12.93 -7.22
C SER A 60 -7.71 12.17 -6.12
N LYS A 61 -8.05 12.39 -4.85
CA LYS A 61 -7.44 11.64 -3.74
C LYS A 61 -7.68 10.14 -3.88
N SER A 62 -8.85 9.73 -4.36
CA SER A 62 -9.19 8.32 -4.55
C SER A 62 -8.29 7.59 -5.55
N LEU A 63 -7.67 8.31 -6.50
CA LEU A 63 -6.66 7.75 -7.42
C LEU A 63 -5.44 7.19 -6.68
N PHE A 64 -5.15 7.75 -5.50
CA PHE A 64 -3.95 7.45 -4.73
C PHE A 64 -4.27 6.70 -3.43
N ILE A 65 -5.55 6.49 -3.13
CA ILE A 65 -5.97 5.63 -2.03
C ILE A 65 -5.97 4.19 -2.56
N PRO A 66 -5.11 3.31 -2.04
CA PRO A 66 -5.09 1.92 -2.48
C PRO A 66 -6.45 1.29 -2.26
N ASP A 67 -7.05 0.72 -3.31
CA ASP A 67 -8.30 -0.03 -3.20
C ASP A 67 -8.03 -1.35 -2.48
N VAL A 68 -8.06 -1.29 -1.15
CA VAL A 68 -7.96 -2.45 -0.27
C VAL A 68 -9.18 -3.35 -0.40
N THR A 69 -10.36 -2.76 -0.66
CA THR A 69 -11.63 -3.48 -0.62
C THR A 69 -11.74 -4.57 -1.68
N SER A 70 -11.14 -4.40 -2.85
CA SER A 70 -11.15 -5.41 -3.92
C SER A 70 -10.34 -6.68 -3.60
N TRP A 71 -9.39 -6.65 -2.67
CA TRP A 71 -8.51 -7.80 -2.40
C TRP A 71 -8.35 -8.19 -0.93
N ILE A 72 -8.93 -7.45 0.01
CA ILE A 72 -8.80 -7.76 1.44
C ILE A 72 -9.35 -9.14 1.84
N VAL A 73 -10.32 -9.65 1.08
CA VAL A 73 -10.86 -11.01 1.26
C VAL A 73 -9.77 -12.04 0.92
N GLU A 74 -9.09 -11.87 -0.21
CA GLU A 74 -7.95 -12.71 -0.62
C GLU A 74 -6.86 -12.72 0.47
N TYR A 75 -6.47 -11.55 0.96
CA TYR A 75 -5.51 -11.42 2.07
C TYR A 75 -5.96 -12.21 3.31
N ARG A 76 -7.22 -12.04 3.73
CA ARG A 76 -7.76 -12.68 4.93
C ARG A 76 -7.83 -14.21 4.76
N GLU A 77 -8.11 -14.68 3.55
CA GLU A 77 -8.23 -16.10 3.24
C GLU A 77 -6.90 -16.85 3.27
N LEU A 78 -5.76 -16.15 3.16
CA LEU A 78 -4.44 -16.72 3.41
C LEU A 78 -4.33 -17.32 4.83
N PHE A 79 -5.02 -16.73 5.81
CA PHE A 79 -4.99 -17.21 7.18
C PHE A 79 -5.86 -18.47 7.34
N PRO A 80 -5.36 -19.50 8.06
CA PRO A 80 -6.03 -20.78 8.17
C PRO A 80 -7.38 -20.66 8.87
N ASN A 81 -8.39 -21.40 8.37
CA ASN A 81 -9.73 -21.45 8.96
C ASN A 81 -9.80 -22.46 10.12
N ILE A 82 -8.99 -22.23 11.15
CA ILE A 82 -8.91 -23.12 12.32
C ILE A 82 -9.21 -22.35 13.61
N ARG A 83 -9.64 -23.07 14.64
CA ARG A 83 -9.74 -22.51 16.00
C ARG A 83 -8.51 -22.90 16.78
N LEU A 84 -7.78 -21.89 17.27
CA LEU A 84 -6.69 -22.09 18.24
C LEU A 84 -7.19 -21.73 19.65
N PRO A 85 -6.56 -22.24 20.72
CA PRO A 85 -6.90 -21.84 22.08
C PRO A 85 -6.91 -20.32 22.23
N GLY A 86 -8.07 -19.75 22.57
CA GLY A 86 -8.26 -18.32 22.79
C GLY A 86 -8.22 -17.42 21.53
N ARG A 87 -8.06 -17.95 20.31
CA ARG A 87 -8.00 -17.10 19.10
C ARG A 87 -8.44 -17.75 17.80
N ASN A 88 -8.83 -16.89 16.86
CA ASN A 88 -9.11 -17.25 15.46
C ASN A 88 -8.05 -16.58 14.56
N PRO A 89 -7.12 -17.33 13.94
CA PRO A 89 -6.12 -16.78 13.03
C PRO A 89 -6.71 -15.96 11.88
N ARG A 90 -7.86 -16.37 11.36
CA ARG A 90 -8.52 -15.66 10.25
C ARG A 90 -9.09 -14.30 10.65
N GLY A 91 -9.37 -14.10 11.93
CA GLY A 91 -9.80 -12.82 12.50
C GLY A 91 -11.07 -12.23 11.87
N ASP A 92 -11.33 -10.96 12.18
CA ASP A 92 -12.48 -10.19 11.72
C ASP A 92 -12.18 -9.43 10.41
N LEU A 93 -13.11 -9.47 9.46
CA LEU A 93 -12.94 -8.85 8.13
C LEU A 93 -12.99 -7.32 8.21
N ASN A 94 -13.89 -6.74 9.00
CA ASN A 94 -14.02 -5.29 9.13
C ASN A 94 -12.76 -4.68 9.74
N SER A 95 -12.18 -5.37 10.73
CA SER A 95 -10.90 -5.02 11.34
C SER A 95 -9.75 -5.08 10.33
N CYS A 96 -9.72 -6.10 9.45
CA CYS A 96 -8.76 -6.17 8.35
C CYS A 96 -8.90 -4.99 7.39
N ILE A 97 -10.12 -4.67 6.93
CA ILE A 97 -10.39 -3.54 6.04
C ILE A 97 -9.85 -2.23 6.63
N LYS A 98 -10.27 -1.93 7.87
CA LYS A 98 -9.88 -0.68 8.54
C LYS A 98 -8.36 -0.57 8.68
N LYS A 99 -7.72 -1.62 9.19
CA LYS A 99 -6.27 -1.61 9.44
C LYS A 99 -5.45 -1.62 8.16
N MET A 100 -5.89 -2.35 7.15
CA MET A 100 -5.17 -2.41 5.88
C MET A 100 -5.26 -1.09 5.12
N LYS A 101 -6.41 -0.40 5.13
CA LYS A 101 -6.53 0.96 4.56
C LYS A 101 -5.57 1.95 5.21
N GLU A 102 -5.47 1.91 6.54
CA GLU A 102 -4.51 2.75 7.28
C GLU A 102 -3.06 2.35 6.97
N PHE A 103 -2.79 1.04 6.89
CA PHE A 103 -1.47 0.52 6.56
C PHE A 103 -0.99 1.00 5.19
N THR A 104 -1.79 0.79 4.14
CA THR A 104 -1.41 1.14 2.76
C THR A 104 -1.33 2.67 2.57
N LYS A 105 -2.06 3.44 3.38
CA LYS A 105 -1.92 4.90 3.42
C LYS A 105 -0.61 5.35 4.05
N LYS A 106 -0.17 4.68 5.14
CA LYS A 106 1.08 5.01 5.85
C LYS A 106 2.32 4.47 5.15
N HIS A 107 2.19 3.35 4.44
CA HIS A 107 3.28 2.66 3.76
C HIS A 107 2.97 2.44 2.26
N PRO A 108 2.79 3.52 1.48
CA PRO A 108 2.40 3.41 0.08
C PRO A 108 3.49 2.81 -0.82
N GLN A 109 4.70 2.56 -0.31
CA GLN A 109 5.76 1.88 -1.06
C GLN A 109 5.51 0.38 -1.25
N TYR A 110 4.64 -0.23 -0.42
CA TYR A 110 4.33 -1.66 -0.52
C TYR A 110 3.09 -1.89 -1.37
N SER A 111 3.25 -2.66 -2.44
CA SER A 111 2.15 -3.07 -3.31
C SER A 111 1.26 -4.13 -2.64
N LYS A 112 0.10 -4.38 -3.26
CA LYS A 112 -0.77 -5.52 -2.90
C LYS A 112 0.04 -6.82 -2.91
N GLU A 113 0.81 -7.03 -3.96
CA GLU A 113 1.59 -8.23 -4.20
C GLU A 113 2.66 -8.44 -3.12
N ASP A 114 3.37 -7.36 -2.72
CA ASP A 114 4.35 -7.40 -1.62
C ASP A 114 3.68 -7.86 -0.33
N ILE A 115 2.54 -7.26 0.01
CA ILE A 115 1.77 -7.59 1.21
C ILE A 115 1.31 -9.05 1.20
N LEU A 116 0.74 -9.52 0.07
CA LEU A 116 0.25 -10.89 -0.04
C LEU A 116 1.38 -11.92 0.02
N ASN A 117 2.51 -11.65 -0.64
CA ASN A 117 3.67 -12.55 -0.65
C ASN A 117 4.35 -12.63 0.71
N CYS A 118 4.56 -11.48 1.35
CA CYS A 118 5.08 -11.40 2.71
C CYS A 118 4.16 -12.16 3.70
N THR A 119 2.84 -11.97 3.57
CA THR A 119 1.85 -12.69 4.40
C THR A 119 1.91 -14.20 4.20
N LYS A 120 2.00 -14.68 2.95
CA LYS A 120 2.17 -16.11 2.64
C LYS A 120 3.43 -16.68 3.30
N LYS A 121 4.56 -15.96 3.21
CA LYS A 121 5.83 -16.35 3.85
C LYS A 121 5.70 -16.42 5.37
N TYR A 122 5.12 -15.40 6.00
CA TYR A 122 4.87 -15.36 7.44
C TYR A 122 4.03 -16.55 7.92
N ILE A 123 2.92 -16.86 7.22
CA ILE A 123 2.03 -17.98 7.56
C ILE A 123 2.76 -19.32 7.39
N LYS A 124 3.53 -19.48 6.30
CA LYS A 124 4.33 -20.67 6.05
C LYS A 124 5.37 -20.90 7.15
N ASN A 125 6.05 -19.85 7.61
CA ASN A 125 7.03 -19.94 8.69
C ASN A 125 6.38 -20.37 10.02
N ASN A 126 5.13 -19.96 10.27
CA ASN A 126 4.38 -20.37 11.45
C ASN A 126 3.79 -21.78 11.37
N LEU A 127 3.85 -22.46 10.21
CA LEU A 127 3.37 -23.83 10.07
C LEU A 127 4.21 -24.81 10.90
N ILE A 128 5.51 -24.56 11.05
CA ILE A 128 6.47 -25.42 11.75
C ILE A 128 6.01 -25.66 13.21
N ASP A 129 5.43 -24.64 13.84
CA ASP A 129 4.92 -24.70 15.21
C ASP A 129 3.39 -24.90 15.27
N ASN A 130 2.78 -25.52 14.25
CA ASN A 130 1.32 -25.68 14.15
C ASN A 130 0.55 -24.37 14.42
N TYR A 131 1.06 -23.26 13.90
CA TYR A 131 0.50 -21.92 14.05
C TYR A 131 0.44 -21.40 15.50
N LYS A 132 1.22 -21.97 16.44
CA LYS A 132 1.23 -21.60 17.87
C LYS A 132 1.53 -20.12 18.14
N TYR A 133 2.29 -19.45 17.28
CA TYR A 133 2.60 -18.02 17.40
C TYR A 133 1.96 -17.16 16.30
N LEU A 134 1.12 -17.76 15.46
CA LEU A 134 0.45 -17.05 14.38
C LEU A 134 -0.53 -16.02 14.94
N LYS A 135 -0.31 -14.75 14.59
CA LYS A 135 -1.23 -13.66 14.91
C LYS A 135 -2.53 -13.80 14.11
N SER A 136 -3.63 -13.31 14.68
CA SER A 136 -4.84 -13.10 13.89
C SER A 136 -4.56 -12.09 12.78
N SER A 137 -5.13 -12.29 11.59
CA SER A 137 -4.97 -11.45 10.40
C SER A 137 -4.91 -9.94 10.68
N HIS A 138 -5.94 -9.38 11.29
CA HIS A 138 -6.01 -7.96 11.67
C HIS A 138 -4.90 -7.52 12.65
N TYR A 139 -4.42 -8.39 13.54
CA TYR A 139 -3.29 -8.09 14.44
C TYR A 139 -1.93 -8.28 13.80
N PHE A 140 -1.84 -9.08 12.73
CA PHE A 140 -0.64 -9.14 11.90
C PHE A 140 -0.43 -7.80 11.18
N ILE A 141 -1.50 -7.19 10.67
CA ILE A 141 -1.46 -5.83 10.12
C ILE A 141 -1.01 -4.84 11.19
N GLU A 142 -1.71 -4.79 12.33
CA GLU A 142 -1.33 -3.89 13.43
C GLU A 142 -2.05 -4.27 14.73
N LYS A 143 -1.32 -4.27 15.85
CA LYS A 143 -1.89 -4.34 17.20
C LYS A 143 -1.19 -3.32 18.10
N GLU A 144 -1.98 -2.46 18.75
CA GLU A 144 -1.46 -1.47 19.73
C GLU A 144 -0.32 -0.60 19.16
N GLY A 145 -0.47 -0.16 17.91
CA GLY A 145 0.52 0.67 17.22
C GLY A 145 1.71 -0.10 16.62
N ILE A 146 1.80 -1.41 16.84
CA ILE A 146 2.88 -2.25 16.32
C ILE A 146 2.38 -3.05 15.10
N SER A 147 3.00 -2.85 13.94
CA SER A 147 2.72 -3.60 12.71
C SER A 147 3.72 -4.74 12.54
N THR A 148 3.25 -5.98 12.62
CA THR A 148 4.09 -7.15 12.33
C THR A 148 4.29 -7.33 10.82
N LEU A 149 3.27 -6.98 10.02
CA LEU A 149 3.35 -6.94 8.58
C LEU A 149 4.50 -6.02 8.11
N LEU A 150 4.59 -4.79 8.63
CA LEU A 150 5.68 -3.87 8.31
C LEU A 150 7.04 -4.49 8.61
N SER A 151 7.23 -5.00 9.83
CA SER A 151 8.50 -5.61 10.23
C SER A 151 8.87 -6.82 9.37
N GLN A 152 7.91 -7.56 8.82
CA GLN A 152 8.21 -8.66 7.89
C GLN A 152 8.56 -8.15 6.49
N LEU A 153 7.90 -7.09 6.02
CA LEU A 153 8.19 -6.46 4.72
C LEU A 153 9.60 -5.85 4.71
N GLU A 154 9.98 -5.14 5.78
CA GLU A 154 11.32 -4.55 5.93
C GLU A 154 12.44 -5.60 5.96
N LEU A 155 12.16 -6.81 6.46
CA LEU A 155 13.12 -7.93 6.42
C LEU A 155 13.23 -8.59 5.04
N ASP A 156 12.22 -8.43 4.20
CA ASP A 156 12.18 -8.98 2.84
C ASP A 156 12.79 -8.02 1.82
N GLU A 157 13.01 -6.75 2.18
CA GLU A 157 13.78 -5.82 1.36
C GLU A 157 15.27 -6.24 1.33
N PRO A 158 15.90 -6.33 0.14
CA PRO A 158 17.34 -6.56 0.07
C PRO A 158 18.05 -5.41 0.78
N GLU A 159 18.98 -5.73 1.70
CA GLU A 159 19.89 -4.73 2.26
C GLU A 159 20.59 -4.02 1.09
N ASP A 160 20.28 -2.74 0.91
CA ASP A 160 20.96 -1.90 -0.06
C ASP A 160 22.46 -1.92 0.28
N ASN A 161 23.27 -2.43 -0.65
CA ASN A 161 24.70 -2.72 -0.50
C ASN A 161 25.51 -1.40 -0.44
N SER A 162 25.22 -0.59 0.57
CA SER A 162 25.81 0.73 0.82
C SER A 162 27.23 0.66 1.40
N SER A 163 27.80 -0.54 1.48
CA SER A 163 29.16 -0.80 1.95
C SER A 163 30.24 -0.76 0.85
N GLU A 164 29.91 -0.62 -0.44
CA GLU A 164 30.92 -0.56 -1.52
C GLU A 164 31.35 0.87 -1.96
N ARG A 165 31.15 1.89 -1.12
CA ARG A 165 31.70 3.25 -1.37
C ARG A 165 32.82 3.69 -0.44
N ILE A 166 33.48 2.76 0.22
CA ILE A 166 34.77 3.01 0.86
C ILE A 166 35.71 1.89 0.44
N THR A 167 36.40 2.08 -0.69
CA THR A 167 37.86 1.96 -0.85
C THR A 167 38.13 2.02 -2.36
N ASN A 168 38.52 3.18 -2.84
CA ASN A 168 39.47 3.33 -3.94
C ASN A 168 40.12 4.70 -3.72
N ILE A 169 41.19 4.67 -2.92
CA ILE A 169 42.24 5.70 -2.90
C ILE A 169 43.10 5.45 -4.12
#